data_AF-A0A4Y9XZR4-F1
#
_entry.id   AF-A0A4Y9XZR4-F1
#
_cell.length_a   1.000
_cell.length_b   1.000
_cell.length_c   1.000
_cell.angle_alpha   90.00
_cell.angle_beta   90.00
_cell.angle_gamma   90.00
#
_symmetry.space_group_name_H-M   'P 1'
#
loop_
_entity.id
_entity.type
_entity.pdbx_description
1 polymer ?
#
loop_
_entity_poly.entity_id
_entity_poly.type
_entity_poly.pdbx_seq_one_letter_code
_entity_poly.pdbx_strand_id
1 'polypeptide(L)'
;MGAPLEDFKPRSITKIPRWWALCMATATEAWCTVTGGTTEFTRFSIRYLTTTQWYNIEKARNVLGYEPRVTLEESVHLATKWWKERGEREYLEKPTATPFKKA
;
A
#
# COMPACT_ATOMS: atom_id res chain seq x y z
N MET A 1 4.15 -11.08 -21.21
CA MET A 1 4.74 -10.08 -22.14
C MET A 1 5.04 -8.84 -21.32
N GLY A 2 6.27 -8.70 -20.82
CA GLY A 2 6.71 -7.53 -20.05
C GLY A 2 7.30 -6.50 -20.99
N ALA A 3 6.82 -5.26 -20.94
CA ALA A 3 7.40 -4.17 -21.70
C ALA A 3 8.86 -3.92 -21.26
N PRO A 4 9.78 -3.60 -22.19
CA PRO A 4 11.17 -3.28 -21.88
C PRO A 4 11.27 -2.08 -20.93
N LEU A 5 12.26 -2.13 -20.02
CA LEU A 5 12.42 -1.24 -18.86
C LEU A 5 12.69 0.24 -19.20
N GLU A 6 12.87 0.59 -20.48
CA GLU A 6 13.19 1.95 -20.93
C GLU A 6 11.97 2.87 -21.10
N ASP A 7 10.75 2.34 -21.09
CA ASP A 7 9.51 3.10 -21.36
C ASP A 7 8.69 3.49 -20.11
N PHE A 8 9.24 3.36 -18.90
CA PHE A 8 8.59 3.85 -17.67
C PHE A 8 8.66 5.39 -17.58
N LYS A 9 7.99 6.09 -18.49
CA LYS A 9 7.68 7.51 -18.36
C LYS A 9 6.57 7.62 -17.31
N PRO A 10 6.80 8.17 -16.10
CA PRO A 10 5.75 8.27 -15.11
C PRO A 10 4.60 9.08 -15.70
N ARG A 11 3.46 8.42 -15.92
CA ARG A 11 2.23 9.07 -16.36
C ARG A 11 1.86 10.05 -15.25
N SER A 12 1.93 11.34 -15.59
CA SER A 12 1.63 12.52 -14.76
C SER A 12 1.08 12.21 -13.36
N ILE A 13 1.83 12.59 -12.32
CA ILE A 13 1.37 12.48 -10.92
C ILE A 13 0.22 13.47 -10.70
N THR A 14 -1.00 12.95 -10.60
CA THR A 14 -2.18 13.76 -10.26
C THR A 14 -2.21 14.01 -8.76
N LYS A 15 -2.13 15.29 -8.36
CA LYS A 15 -2.21 15.70 -6.96
C LYS A 15 -3.68 15.90 -6.57
N ILE A 16 -4.21 14.99 -5.75
CA ILE A 16 -5.57 15.11 -5.20
C ILE A 16 -5.47 15.78 -3.82
N PRO A 17 -6.19 16.88 -3.57
CA PRO A 17 -6.20 17.51 -2.26
C PRO A 17 -6.89 16.61 -1.23
N ARG A 18 -6.37 16.61 0.00
CA ARG A 18 -6.83 15.71 1.08
C ARG A 18 -8.33 15.78 1.35
N TRP A 19 -8.93 16.97 1.28
CA TRP A 19 -10.36 17.14 1.58
C TRP A 19 -11.25 16.45 0.53
N TRP A 20 -10.90 16.53 -0.76
CA TRP A 20 -11.60 15.79 -1.83
C TRP A 20 -11.52 14.30 -1.60
N ALA A 21 -10.33 13.79 -1.28
CA ALA A 21 -10.13 12.38 -0.99
C ALA A 21 -11.01 11.94 0.20
N LEU A 22 -11.07 12.74 1.28
CA LEU A 22 -11.94 12.46 2.42
C LEU A 22 -13.43 12.44 2.06
N CYS A 23 -13.90 13.35 1.20
CA CYS A 23 -15.28 13.34 0.70
C CYS A 23 -15.58 12.07 -0.10
N MET A 24 -14.64 11.64 -0.96
CA MET A 24 -14.80 10.38 -1.70
C MET A 24 -14.86 9.18 -0.75
N ALA A 25 -14.00 9.12 0.28
CA ALA A 25 -14.04 8.03 1.25
C ALA A 25 -15.34 8.00 2.05
N THR A 26 -15.91 9.15 2.42
CA THR A 26 -17.22 9.17 3.09
C THR A 26 -18.32 8.60 2.21
N ALA A 27 -18.30 8.88 0.91
CA ALA A 27 -19.27 8.34 -0.02
C ALA A 27 -19.10 6.82 -0.19
N THR A 28 -17.86 6.34 -0.33
CA THR A 28 -17.58 4.91 -0.46
C THR A 28 -17.95 4.14 0.80
N GLU A 29 -17.65 4.66 1.98
CA GLU A 29 -18.04 4.02 3.25
C GLU A 29 -19.56 3.98 3.44
N ALA A 30 -20.27 5.07 3.12
CA ALA A 30 -21.72 5.09 3.17
C ALA A 30 -22.33 4.06 2.21
N TRP A 31 -21.78 3.96 0.99
CA TRP A 31 -22.21 2.98 0.00
C TRP A 31 -21.98 1.54 0.50
N CYS A 32 -20.77 1.24 0.99
CA CYS A 32 -20.44 -0.08 1.53
C CYS A 32 -21.30 -0.45 2.75
N THR A 33 -21.68 0.54 3.58
CA THR A 33 -22.59 0.32 4.71
C THR A 33 -23.97 -0.09 4.23
N VAL A 34 -24.46 0.50 3.13
CA VAL A 34 -25.76 0.14 2.52
C VAL A 34 -25.68 -1.21 1.80
N THR A 35 -24.60 -1.51 1.09
CA THR A 35 -24.44 -2.77 0.32
C THR A 35 -23.95 -3.94 1.18
N GLY A 36 -23.51 -3.69 2.42
CA GLY A 36 -22.93 -4.71 3.31
C GLY A 36 -21.54 -5.21 2.88
N GLY A 37 -20.85 -4.46 2.02
CA GLY A 37 -19.52 -4.80 1.51
C GLY A 37 -18.37 -4.18 2.32
N THR A 38 -17.14 -4.61 2.03
CA THR A 38 -15.91 -3.98 2.56
C THR A 38 -15.23 -3.14 1.49
N THR A 39 -14.53 -2.08 1.91
CA THR A 39 -13.72 -1.24 1.00
C THR A 39 -12.36 -1.00 1.62
N GLU A 40 -11.34 -0.97 0.77
CA GLU A 40 -9.98 -0.56 1.15
C GLU A 40 -9.86 0.98 1.19
N PHE A 41 -10.77 1.68 0.51
CA PHE A 41 -10.80 3.14 0.43
C PHE A 41 -11.64 3.75 1.55
N THR A 42 -11.05 3.83 2.74
CA THR A 42 -11.68 4.36 3.95
C THR A 42 -11.09 5.72 4.36
N ARG A 43 -11.82 6.46 5.20
CA ARG A 43 -11.33 7.67 5.87
C ARG A 43 -10.09 7.39 6.69
N PHE A 44 -9.99 6.20 7.29
CA PHE A 44 -8.81 5.76 8.02
C PHE A 44 -7.61 5.65 7.08
N SER A 45 -7.75 4.94 5.96
CA SER A 45 -6.69 4.78 4.96
C SER A 45 -6.17 6.14 4.48
N ILE A 46 -7.07 7.08 4.15
CA ILE A 46 -6.66 8.42 3.69
C ILE A 46 -5.94 9.20 4.78
N ARG A 47 -6.45 9.17 6.01
CA ARG A 47 -5.80 9.86 7.14
C ARG A 47 -4.42 9.30 7.39
N TYR A 48 -4.26 7.98 7.34
CA TYR A 48 -2.99 7.31 7.50
C TYR A 48 -2.00 7.71 6.40
N LEU A 49 -2.41 7.60 5.12
CA LEU A 49 -1.55 7.90 3.96
C LEU A 49 -1.14 9.36 3.85
N THR A 50 -1.99 10.29 4.27
CA THR A 50 -1.72 11.74 4.19
C THR A 50 -0.97 12.28 5.40
N THR A 51 -0.76 11.46 6.44
CA THR A 51 0.00 11.87 7.63
C THR A 51 1.47 11.57 7.42
N THR A 52 2.33 12.57 7.60
CA THR A 52 3.78 12.36 7.60
C THR A 52 4.20 11.69 8.90
N GLN A 53 4.81 10.51 8.81
CA GLN A 53 5.23 9.73 9.96
C GLN A 53 6.75 9.62 9.99
N TRP A 54 7.37 10.39 10.88
CA TRP A 54 8.81 10.30 11.17
C TRP A 54 9.01 9.41 12.39
N TYR A 55 9.82 8.36 12.24
CA TYR A 55 10.12 7.42 13.33
C TYR A 55 11.61 7.46 13.66
N ASN A 56 11.93 7.82 14.91
CA ASN A 56 13.30 7.73 15.41
C ASN A 56 13.56 6.31 15.93
N ILE A 57 14.62 5.68 15.41
CA ILE A 57 15.01 4.31 15.73
C ILE A 57 16.07 4.20 16.84
N GLU A 58 16.56 5.31 17.41
CA GLU A 58 17.64 5.33 18.41
C GLU A 58 17.36 4.43 19.62
N LYS A 59 16.10 4.38 20.08
CA LYS A 59 15.71 3.50 21.18
C LYS A 59 15.89 2.02 20.84
N ALA A 60 15.56 1.61 19.61
CA ALA A 60 15.74 0.23 19.16
C ALA A 60 17.23 -0.12 19.08
N ARG A 61 18.07 0.81 18.60
CA ARG A 61 19.53 0.63 18.56
C ARG A 61 20.11 0.46 19.96
N ASN A 62 19.73 1.32 20.90
CA ASN A 62 20.29 1.33 22.25
C ASN A 62 19.81 0.15 23.12
N VAL A 63 18.51 -0.18 23.07
CA VAL A 63 17.92 -1.18 23.97
C VAL A 63 18.05 -2.59 23.40
N LEU A 64 17.86 -2.75 22.09
CA LEU A 64 17.84 -4.06 21.44
C LEU A 64 19.15 -4.39 20.73
N GLY A 65 20.10 -3.46 20.64
CA GLY A 65 21.29 -3.61 19.79
C GLY A 65 20.93 -3.72 18.31
N TYR A 66 19.74 -3.25 17.91
CA TYR A 66 19.25 -3.40 16.54
C TYR A 66 20.02 -2.48 15.59
N GLU A 67 20.57 -3.03 14.51
CA GLU A 67 21.14 -2.25 13.42
C GLU A 67 20.46 -2.66 12.09
N PRO A 68 19.96 -1.70 11.28
CA PRO A 68 19.33 -2.01 10.02
C PRO A 68 20.33 -2.65 9.05
N ARG A 69 19.96 -3.80 8.48
CA ARG A 69 20.83 -4.55 7.55
C ARG A 69 21.03 -3.84 6.21
N VAL A 70 20.02 -3.08 5.78
CA VAL A 70 19.96 -2.38 4.50
C VAL A 70 19.35 -1.00 4.72
N THR A 71 19.66 -0.06 3.84
CA THR A 71 19.08 1.29 3.88
C THR A 71 17.63 1.28 3.39
N LEU A 72 16.87 2.35 3.69
CA LEU A 72 15.48 2.48 3.23
C LEU A 72 15.39 2.44 1.69
N GLU A 73 16.24 3.18 1.00
CA GLU A 73 16.28 3.21 -0.47
C GLU A 73 16.58 1.82 -1.06
N GLU A 74 17.60 1.14 -0.54
CA GLU A 74 17.96 -0.20 -0.97
C GLU A 74 16.80 -1.20 -0.76
N SER A 75 16.14 -1.14 0.39
CA SER A 75 14.99 -2.00 0.69
C SER A 75 13.85 -1.84 -0.31
N VAL A 76 13.58 -0.61 -0.78
CA VAL A 76 12.55 -0.33 -1.79
C VAL A 76 12.94 -0.94 -3.13
N HIS A 77 14.22 -0.84 -3.52
CA HIS A 77 14.74 -1.47 -4.74
C HIS A 77 14.63 -2.99 -4.69
N LEU A 78 15.03 -3.61 -3.57
CA LEU A 78 14.95 -5.06 -3.36
C LEU A 78 13.50 -5.55 -3.42
N ALA A 79 12.58 -4.86 -2.74
CA ALA A 79 11.16 -5.21 -2.77
C ALA A 79 10.56 -5.10 -4.19
N THR A 80 10.92 -4.04 -4.92
CA THR A 80 10.47 -3.84 -6.31
C THR A 80 11.02 -4.91 -7.25
N LYS A 81 12.29 -5.28 -7.08
CA LYS A 81 12.94 -6.34 -7.87
C LYS A 81 12.23 -7.67 -7.65
N TRP A 82 12.04 -8.07 -6.40
CA TRP A 82 11.32 -9.30 -6.05
C TRP A 82 9.90 -9.33 -6.63
N TRP A 83 9.16 -8.21 -6.56
CA TRP A 83 7.79 -8.12 -7.10
C TRP A 83 7.73 -8.44 -8.60
N LYS A 84 8.67 -7.86 -9.36
CA LYS A 84 8.77 -8.07 -10.81
C LYS A 84 9.21 -9.49 -11.18
N GLU A 85 10.06 -10.12 -10.37
CA GLU A 85 10.60 -11.45 -10.66
C GLU A 85 9.60 -12.57 -10.33
N ARG A 86 8.92 -12.45 -9.18
CA ARG A 86 8.12 -13.52 -8.58
C ARG A 86 6.76 -13.07 -8.05
N GLY A 87 6.69 -11.91 -7.40
CA GLY A 87 5.48 -11.46 -6.70
C GLY A 87 4.22 -11.36 -7.57
N GLU A 88 4.36 -10.91 -8.82
CA GLU A 88 3.23 -10.86 -9.78
C GLU A 88 2.63 -12.24 -10.04
N ARG A 89 3.47 -13.25 -10.24
CA ARG A 89 3.02 -14.63 -10.53
C ARG A 89 2.29 -15.22 -9.33
N GLU A 90 2.84 -15.06 -8.13
CA GLU A 90 2.21 -15.56 -6.91
C GLU A 90 0.88 -14.89 -6.60
N TYR A 91 0.72 -13.60 -6.90
CA TYR A 91 -0.56 -12.91 -6.73
C TYR A 91 -1.62 -13.50 -7.65
N LEU A 92 -1.28 -13.72 -8.92
CA LEU A 92 -2.20 -14.25 -9.92
C LEU A 92 -2.56 -15.72 -9.69
N GLU A 93 -1.65 -16.50 -9.12
CA GLU A 93 -1.84 -17.93 -8.84
C GLU A 93 -2.67 -18.19 -7.57
N LYS A 94 -2.85 -17.19 -6.69
CA LYS A 94 -3.70 -17.37 -5.50
C LYS A 94 -5.13 -17.74 -5.92
N PRO A 95 -5.65 -18.92 -5.52
CA PRO A 95 -7.05 -19.22 -5.71
C PRO A 95 -7.88 -18.18 -4.94
N THR A 96 -8.81 -17.53 -5.65
CA THR A 96 -9.76 -16.56 -5.09
C THR A 96 -10.30 -17.05 -3.75
N ALA A 97 -10.15 -16.22 -2.73
CA ALA A 97 -10.52 -16.52 -1.35
C ALA A 97 -11.91 -17.17 -1.27
N THR A 98 -11.99 -18.30 -0.57
CA THR A 98 -13.24 -18.97 -0.23
C THR A 98 -14.20 -17.95 0.38
N PRO A 99 -15.47 -17.87 -0.05
CA PRO A 99 -16.41 -16.93 0.52
C PRO A 99 -16.52 -17.17 2.02
N PHE A 100 -16.27 -16.13 2.82
CA PHE A 100 -16.42 -16.18 4.26
C PHE A 100 -17.91 -16.41 4.56
N LYS A 101 -18.27 -17.64 4.95
CA LYS A 101 -19.64 -18.01 5.31
C LYS A 101 -20.01 -17.28 6.60
N LYS A 102 -20.85 -16.25 6.51
CA LYS A 102 -21.51 -15.66 7.69
C LYS A 102 -22.37 -16.76 8.33
N ALA A 103 -22.10 -17.04 9.61
CA ALA A 103 -22.94 -17.87 10.47
C ALA A 103 -24.19 -17.10 10.92
#